data_AF-A0AAU0MIE1-F1
#
_entry.id   AF-A0AAU0MIE1-F1
#
_cell.length_a   1.000
_cell.length_b   1.000
_cell.length_c   1.000
_cell.angle_alpha   90.00
_cell.angle_beta   90.00
_cell.angle_gamma   90.00
#
_symmetry.space_group_name_H-M   'P 1'
#
loop_
_entity.id
_entity.type
_entity.pdbx_description
1 polymer ?
#
loop_
_entity_poly.entity_id
_entity_poly.type
_entity_poly.pdbx_seq_one_letter_code
_entity_poly.pdbx_strand_id
1 'polypeptide(L)'
;MRRDDADRKPYARRDGETRKPYAKRDDSERKPFVRRDDAERKSFVRRDDAGRKPYVKRDDAGRKPYARRDDVDRRPYARRDDGNRKPYGPRDAGAGRPYRARDDSGRSGFPRRDGDRPSRPRQIDRADRPMDPEIPEEVTARDLGGARNELKTLSKENADTVARHLAMAARLIDDDPSAAHEHALAASRRAGRVALVRETVAITAYAVGDFALALRELRTYRRLTGRDDQIALIVDSERGVGRPDRALEEGRGVDRASLPTETRVHLAIAMSGARLDLGDAVRALSELDIPELDPDRAFAWSPALFDARAEVLDELGRSDEAARWRTRARIAEEALGGGAGDVVEVVDIDEEGGDEERS
;
A
#
# COMPACT_ATOMS: atom_id res chain seq x y z
N MET A 1 16.48 23.27 73.15
CA MET A 1 16.77 21.87 72.78
C MET A 1 17.36 21.89 71.38
N ARG A 2 18.61 21.45 71.24
CA ARG A 2 19.40 21.31 69.99
C ARG A 2 19.35 19.85 69.53
N ARG A 3 19.89 19.59 68.33
CA ARG A 3 20.38 18.32 67.72
C ARG A 3 19.36 17.63 66.78
N ASP A 4 19.71 17.09 65.60
CA ASP A 4 20.97 16.69 64.95
C ASP A 4 20.83 16.88 63.42
N ASP A 5 21.78 17.47 62.67
CA ASP A 5 23.08 16.99 62.17
C ASP A 5 23.06 15.85 61.11
N ALA A 6 23.87 16.11 60.09
CA ALA A 6 24.12 15.37 58.85
C ALA A 6 24.47 13.88 59.03
N ASP A 7 24.29 13.06 57.98
CA ASP A 7 25.44 12.34 57.41
C ASP A 7 25.18 11.61 56.08
N ARG A 8 25.99 12.00 55.09
CA ARG A 8 26.23 11.29 53.82
C ARG A 8 26.99 9.99 54.12
N LYS A 9 26.48 8.85 53.66
CA LYS A 9 27.25 7.60 53.66
C LYS A 9 28.28 7.60 52.51
N PRO A 10 29.57 7.34 52.79
CA PRO A 10 30.66 7.40 51.82
C PRO A 10 30.88 6.05 51.11
N TYR A 11 31.44 6.15 49.90
CA TYR A 11 32.06 5.08 49.15
C TYR A 11 33.21 4.44 49.96
N ALA A 12 33.17 3.13 50.16
CA ALA A 12 34.29 2.38 50.72
C ALA A 12 35.19 1.89 49.57
N ARG A 13 36.45 2.33 49.59
CA ARG A 13 37.55 1.82 48.75
C ARG A 13 37.91 0.41 49.19
N ARG A 14 38.24 -0.46 48.22
CA ARG A 14 39.00 -1.69 48.47
C ARG A 14 40.31 -1.60 47.72
N ASP A 15 41.38 -1.37 48.46
CA ASP A 15 42.76 -1.40 47.99
C ASP A 15 43.19 -2.83 47.62
N GLY A 16 44.20 -2.89 46.76
CA GLY A 16 44.59 -4.04 45.95
C GLY A 16 45.51 -5.07 46.60
N GLU A 17 45.74 -6.12 45.80
CA GLU A 17 46.75 -7.19 45.85
C GLU A 17 46.12 -8.38 45.07
N THR A 18 46.68 -9.07 44.08
CA THR A 18 48.03 -9.15 43.49
C THR A 18 47.88 -9.83 42.13
N ARG A 19 48.40 -9.21 41.06
CA ARG A 19 48.50 -9.80 39.71
C ARG A 19 49.47 -10.98 39.73
N LYS A 20 49.07 -12.14 39.20
CA LYS A 20 49.99 -13.24 38.86
C LYS A 20 50.27 -13.27 37.35
N PRO A 21 51.50 -13.63 36.92
CA PRO A 21 52.12 -13.10 35.72
C PRO A 21 52.12 -14.08 34.54
N TYR A 22 51.96 -13.57 33.33
CA TYR A 22 52.32 -14.29 32.10
C TYR A 22 53.85 -14.33 31.98
N ALA A 23 54.41 -15.53 32.02
CA ALA A 23 55.83 -15.76 31.79
C ALA A 23 56.15 -15.70 30.29
N LYS A 24 57.16 -14.89 29.94
CA LYS A 24 57.79 -14.85 28.61
C LYS A 24 58.68 -16.07 28.39
N ARG A 25 58.80 -16.50 27.13
CA ARG A 25 59.97 -17.24 26.65
C ARG A 25 60.28 -16.81 25.22
N ASP A 26 61.21 -15.86 25.10
CA ASP A 26 62.06 -15.70 23.92
C ASP A 26 63.35 -16.48 24.21
N ASP A 27 63.81 -17.29 23.25
CA ASP A 27 65.17 -17.22 22.69
C ASP A 27 65.44 -18.40 21.73
N SER A 28 65.45 -18.06 20.44
CA SER A 28 66.57 -18.20 19.51
C SER A 28 67.43 -19.48 19.53
N GLU A 29 67.35 -20.31 18.47
CA GLU A 29 68.45 -21.01 17.74
C GLU A 29 67.86 -22.06 16.72
N ARG A 30 67.68 -21.75 15.43
CA ARG A 30 68.59 -21.89 14.27
C ARG A 30 68.64 -23.28 13.55
N LYS A 31 67.77 -23.46 12.52
CA LYS A 31 67.94 -24.10 11.16
C LYS A 31 68.26 -25.62 11.03
N PRO A 32 68.03 -26.32 9.87
CA PRO A 32 67.84 -25.79 8.51
C PRO A 32 66.69 -26.39 7.65
N PHE A 33 66.44 -25.71 6.53
CA PHE A 33 65.63 -26.16 5.40
C PHE A 33 66.46 -27.05 4.47
N VAL A 34 65.88 -28.16 3.98
CA VAL A 34 66.22 -28.72 2.66
C VAL A 34 64.96 -29.29 1.98
N ARG A 35 64.95 -29.13 0.66
CA ARG A 35 63.88 -29.15 -0.35
C ARG A 35 63.15 -30.49 -0.51
N ARG A 36 61.90 -30.41 -1.01
CA ARG A 36 61.47 -31.24 -2.14
C ARG A 36 60.31 -30.56 -2.89
N ASP A 37 60.65 -30.09 -4.09
CA ASP A 37 59.80 -29.81 -5.25
C ASP A 37 58.87 -31.02 -5.53
N ASP A 38 57.63 -30.95 -6.02
CA ASP A 38 57.09 -30.29 -7.21
C ASP A 38 55.55 -30.26 -7.11
N ALA A 39 54.92 -29.14 -7.52
CA ALA A 39 53.68 -29.06 -8.33
C ALA A 39 52.97 -27.69 -8.15
N GLU A 40 53.38 -26.75 -9.00
CA GLU A 40 52.59 -25.67 -9.60
C GLU A 40 51.83 -24.67 -8.71
N ARG A 41 52.57 -23.65 -8.25
CA ARG A 41 52.03 -22.34 -7.82
C ARG A 41 52.25 -21.31 -8.94
N LYS A 42 51.17 -20.77 -9.54
CA LYS A 42 51.26 -19.60 -10.44
C LYS A 42 51.13 -18.31 -9.64
N SER A 43 52.21 -17.55 -9.62
CA SER A 43 52.38 -16.25 -8.98
C SER A 43 51.96 -15.08 -9.88
N PHE A 44 51.44 -14.04 -9.24
CA PHE A 44 51.30 -12.69 -9.79
C PHE A 44 52.64 -12.09 -10.24
N VAL A 45 52.62 -11.38 -11.37
CA VAL A 45 53.58 -10.29 -11.64
C VAL A 45 52.81 -9.10 -12.24
N ARG A 46 53.19 -7.91 -11.75
CA ARG A 46 52.71 -6.56 -12.08
C ARG A 46 52.82 -6.21 -13.57
N ARG A 47 51.93 -5.32 -14.03
CA ARG A 47 52.22 -4.39 -15.11
C ARG A 47 51.44 -3.09 -14.91
N ASP A 48 52.16 -2.07 -14.46
CA ASP A 48 51.75 -0.67 -14.56
C ASP A 48 51.92 -0.18 -16.01
N ASP A 49 51.21 0.91 -16.32
CA ASP A 49 51.26 1.77 -17.50
C ASP A 49 50.63 1.31 -18.82
N ALA A 50 49.37 1.73 -19.04
CA ALA A 50 48.98 2.47 -20.26
C ALA A 50 47.53 3.00 -20.20
N GLY A 51 47.38 4.33 -20.06
CA GLY A 51 46.67 5.13 -21.05
C GLY A 51 45.14 5.05 -21.14
N ARG A 52 44.47 5.85 -20.29
CA ARG A 52 43.15 6.46 -20.51
C ARG A 52 42.99 7.00 -21.94
N LYS A 53 41.93 6.62 -22.68
CA LYS A 53 41.40 7.33 -23.88
C LYS A 53 40.01 6.78 -24.33
N PRO A 54 39.24 7.46 -25.21
CA PRO A 54 37.97 8.10 -24.85
C PRO A 54 36.75 7.67 -25.70
N TYR A 55 35.57 8.21 -25.36
CA TYR A 55 34.30 8.10 -26.09
C TYR A 55 34.39 8.71 -27.51
N VAL A 56 33.99 7.97 -28.55
CA VAL A 56 33.68 8.53 -29.88
C VAL A 56 32.57 7.74 -30.59
N LYS A 57 31.67 8.50 -31.24
CA LYS A 57 30.51 8.08 -32.04
C LYS A 57 30.87 7.14 -33.20
N ARG A 58 29.92 6.31 -33.61
CA ARG A 58 29.93 5.69 -34.95
C ARG A 58 28.54 5.75 -35.59
N ASP A 59 28.44 6.59 -36.61
CA ASP A 59 27.39 6.62 -37.61
C ASP A 59 27.62 5.51 -38.66
N ASP A 60 26.50 5.10 -39.25
CA ASP A 60 26.26 4.56 -40.59
C ASP A 60 26.74 3.18 -41.07
N ALA A 61 25.79 2.60 -41.83
CA ALA A 61 25.92 1.63 -42.92
C ALA A 61 26.00 0.12 -42.56
N GLY A 62 24.95 -0.63 -42.94
CA GLY A 62 25.08 -2.08 -43.00
C GLY A 62 23.89 -2.98 -43.40
N ARG A 63 22.66 -2.50 -43.62
CA ARG A 63 21.54 -3.40 -44.01
C ARG A 63 21.18 -3.28 -45.50
N LYS A 64 21.35 -4.37 -46.24
CA LYS A 64 21.06 -4.55 -47.69
C LYS A 64 20.65 -6.03 -47.93
N PRO A 65 20.00 -6.41 -49.05
CA PRO A 65 18.67 -5.99 -49.54
C PRO A 65 17.86 -7.12 -50.26
N TYR A 66 16.52 -7.09 -50.29
CA TYR A 66 15.63 -7.55 -51.39
C TYR A 66 14.16 -7.47 -50.89
N ALA A 67 13.08 -7.22 -51.65
CA ALA A 67 12.84 -6.84 -53.04
C ALA A 67 11.48 -6.12 -53.11
N ARG A 68 11.27 -5.28 -54.13
CA ARG A 68 10.00 -4.63 -54.46
C ARG A 68 8.97 -5.62 -55.00
N ARG A 69 7.69 -5.39 -54.70
CA ARG A 69 6.57 -5.68 -55.61
C ARG A 69 5.42 -4.69 -55.38
N ASP A 70 5.33 -3.75 -56.31
CA ASP A 70 4.17 -3.23 -57.05
C ASP A 70 2.77 -3.12 -56.41
N ASP A 71 2.23 -1.94 -56.68
CA ASP A 71 0.88 -1.37 -56.61
C ASP A 71 -0.34 -2.29 -56.78
N VAL A 72 -1.26 -2.27 -55.80
CA VAL A 72 -2.76 -2.26 -55.87
C VAL A 72 -3.27 -2.31 -54.42
N ASP A 73 -4.17 -1.53 -53.83
CA ASP A 73 -5.23 -0.62 -54.27
C ASP A 73 -5.43 0.44 -53.16
N ARG A 74 -5.14 1.71 -53.44
CA ARG A 74 -5.79 2.83 -52.73
C ARG A 74 -6.09 3.93 -53.71
N ARG A 75 -7.32 3.95 -54.21
CA ARG A 75 -7.82 5.03 -55.05
C ARG A 75 -9.35 5.20 -54.93
N PRO A 76 -9.89 6.37 -55.29
CA PRO A 76 -10.31 7.39 -54.30
C PRO A 76 -11.59 8.15 -54.70
N TYR A 77 -12.27 8.87 -53.81
CA TYR A 77 -13.19 9.96 -54.23
C TYR A 77 -13.32 10.98 -53.08
N ALA A 78 -13.39 12.30 -53.25
CA ALA A 78 -13.15 13.20 -54.37
C ALA A 78 -13.06 14.64 -53.79
N ARG A 79 -12.24 15.50 -54.39
CA ARG A 79 -12.33 16.97 -54.24
C ARG A 79 -13.34 17.51 -55.26
N ARG A 80 -14.18 18.45 -54.82
CA ARG A 80 -14.83 19.55 -55.58
C ARG A 80 -15.63 20.36 -54.56
N ASP A 81 -15.91 21.63 -54.70
CA ASP A 81 -15.33 22.78 -55.41
C ASP A 81 -16.05 24.00 -54.79
N ASP A 82 -15.40 25.16 -54.84
CA ASP A 82 -15.99 26.51 -54.80
C ASP A 82 -16.94 26.97 -53.67
N GLY A 83 -16.44 27.98 -52.94
CA GLY A 83 -17.19 29.24 -52.82
C GLY A 83 -17.60 29.70 -51.43
N ASN A 84 -16.69 30.32 -50.66
CA ASN A 84 -16.88 31.75 -50.32
C ASN A 84 -15.61 32.40 -49.76
N ARG A 85 -15.34 33.60 -50.29
CA ARG A 85 -14.42 34.70 -49.91
C ARG A 85 -14.20 34.84 -48.39
N LYS A 86 -13.09 35.36 -47.84
CA LYS A 86 -11.97 36.20 -48.32
C LYS A 86 -10.83 36.16 -47.26
N PRO A 87 -9.58 36.47 -47.62
CA PRO A 87 -8.39 36.27 -46.80
C PRO A 87 -8.02 37.49 -45.95
N TYR A 88 -7.55 37.30 -44.71
CA TYR A 88 -6.98 38.38 -43.90
C TYR A 88 -5.51 38.60 -44.31
N GLY A 89 -5.28 39.64 -45.12
CA GLY A 89 -3.96 40.21 -45.39
C GLY A 89 -3.61 41.35 -44.42
N PRO A 90 -2.33 41.77 -44.36
CA PRO A 90 -1.73 42.45 -43.20
C PRO A 90 -1.63 43.99 -43.34
N ARG A 91 -1.33 44.63 -42.18
CA ARG A 91 -0.72 45.96 -41.90
C ARG A 91 -1.58 47.08 -41.33
N ASP A 92 -1.05 47.61 -40.22
CA ASP A 92 -0.78 49.00 -39.88
C ASP A 92 -1.62 50.12 -40.52
N ALA A 93 -2.26 50.93 -39.67
CA ALA A 93 -1.98 52.37 -39.50
C ALA A 93 -3.16 53.04 -38.77
N GLY A 94 -2.86 53.67 -37.63
CA GLY A 94 -3.83 54.42 -36.85
C GLY A 94 -4.17 55.80 -37.42
N ALA A 95 -5.36 56.28 -37.03
CA ALA A 95 -5.81 57.67 -36.98
C ALA A 95 -6.96 57.71 -35.95
N GLY A 96 -7.11 58.63 -35.01
CA GLY A 96 -6.40 59.88 -34.74
C GLY A 96 -6.67 60.35 -33.30
N ARG A 97 -5.65 61.02 -32.80
CA ARG A 97 -5.41 61.70 -31.51
C ARG A 97 -6.39 62.88 -31.25
N PRO A 98 -6.44 63.52 -30.05
CA PRO A 98 -5.29 64.29 -29.55
C PRO A 98 -4.95 64.19 -28.05
N TYR A 99 -3.66 64.47 -27.82
CA TYR A 99 -2.95 64.62 -26.56
C TYR A 99 -3.08 66.04 -25.98
N ARG A 100 -2.90 66.16 -24.66
CA ARG A 100 -1.95 67.01 -23.88
C ARG A 100 -2.47 67.09 -22.43
N ALA A 101 -1.71 67.16 -21.32
CA ALA A 101 -0.29 67.39 -20.98
C ALA A 101 -0.04 66.62 -19.65
N ARG A 102 1.07 65.92 -19.44
CA ARG A 102 2.39 66.39 -18.98
C ARG A 102 2.41 67.04 -17.57
N ASP A 103 3.18 66.37 -16.70
CA ASP A 103 3.91 66.79 -15.49
C ASP A 103 3.19 67.06 -14.14
N ASP A 104 3.50 66.15 -13.20
CA ASP A 104 4.08 66.39 -11.87
C ASP A 104 3.50 67.53 -10.99
N SER A 105 2.63 67.16 -10.05
CA SER A 105 2.67 67.57 -8.63
C SER A 105 1.33 67.22 -7.94
N GLY A 106 1.32 66.13 -7.18
CA GLY A 106 0.08 65.70 -6.51
C GLY A 106 0.18 64.40 -5.73
N ARG A 107 1.01 64.41 -4.69
CA ARG A 107 0.99 63.42 -3.61
C ARG A 107 -0.42 63.34 -3.03
N SER A 108 -1.23 62.35 -3.41
CA SER A 108 -2.44 61.95 -2.68
C SER A 108 -2.85 60.51 -2.98
N GLY A 109 -2.53 59.63 -2.03
CA GLY A 109 -3.41 58.58 -1.51
C GLY A 109 -3.97 57.55 -2.49
N PHE A 110 -3.17 56.57 -2.88
CA PHE A 110 -3.71 55.23 -3.11
C PHE A 110 -3.97 54.59 -1.73
N PRO A 111 -5.20 54.17 -1.39
CA PRO A 111 -5.44 53.43 -0.17
C PRO A 111 -4.71 52.09 -0.29
N ARG A 112 -3.78 51.86 0.65
CA ARG A 112 -3.22 50.53 0.86
C ARG A 112 -4.38 49.60 1.16
N ARG A 113 -4.66 48.69 0.22
CA ARG A 113 -5.53 47.54 0.48
C ARG A 113 -4.71 46.56 1.29
N ASP A 114 -4.60 46.87 2.58
CA ASP A 114 -4.08 45.95 3.58
C ASP A 114 -5.03 44.75 3.67
N GLY A 115 -4.42 43.56 3.60
CA GLY A 115 -4.97 42.33 4.16
C GLY A 115 -6.18 41.74 3.45
N ASP A 116 -5.93 40.84 2.47
CA ASP A 116 -6.68 39.58 2.36
C ASP A 116 -5.96 38.66 1.38
N ARG A 117 -4.78 38.19 1.82
CA ARG A 117 -4.21 36.95 1.32
C ARG A 117 -4.99 35.84 2.05
N PRO A 118 -5.59 34.85 1.36
CA PRO A 118 -6.28 33.76 2.04
C PRO A 118 -5.33 33.16 3.06
N SER A 119 -5.68 33.33 4.33
CA SER A 119 -4.88 32.84 5.45
C SER A 119 -4.70 31.35 5.26
N ARG A 120 -3.47 30.85 5.50
CA ARG A 120 -3.22 29.42 5.72
C ARG A 120 -4.35 28.86 6.62
N PRO A 121 -4.81 27.62 6.41
CA PRO A 121 -5.82 27.02 7.27
C PRO A 121 -5.40 27.24 8.71
N ARG A 122 -6.30 27.82 9.53
CA ARG A 122 -6.04 28.09 10.94
C ARG A 122 -5.49 26.80 11.54
N GLN A 123 -4.30 26.87 12.15
CA GLN A 123 -3.88 25.80 13.05
C GLN A 123 -5.00 25.71 14.09
N ILE A 124 -5.70 24.58 14.11
CA ILE A 124 -6.67 24.28 15.16
C ILE A 124 -5.92 24.52 16.48
N ASP A 125 -6.42 25.45 17.29
CA ASP A 125 -5.82 25.76 18.57
C ASP A 125 -5.70 24.45 19.37
N ARG A 126 -4.58 24.26 20.06
CA ARG A 126 -4.25 22.99 20.73
C ARG A 126 -5.34 22.52 21.72
N ALA A 127 -6.20 23.45 22.16
CA ALA A 127 -7.34 23.24 23.04
C ALA A 127 -8.59 22.65 22.36
N ASP A 128 -8.74 22.79 21.03
CA ASP A 128 -9.87 22.25 20.25
C ASP A 128 -9.54 20.89 19.62
N ARG A 129 -8.40 20.28 19.97
CA ARG A 129 -8.09 18.92 19.54
C ARG A 129 -8.95 17.93 20.31
N PRO A 130 -9.66 17.01 19.63
CA PRO A 130 -10.29 15.88 20.29
C PRO A 130 -9.26 15.20 21.19
N MET A 131 -9.64 14.97 22.44
CA MET A 131 -8.81 14.24 23.38
C MET A 131 -8.57 12.85 22.80
N ASP A 132 -7.32 12.39 22.84
CA ASP A 132 -7.02 11.04 22.36
C ASP A 132 -7.74 10.02 23.25
N PRO A 133 -8.27 8.92 22.68
CA PRO A 133 -8.90 7.88 23.47
C PRO A 133 -7.89 7.31 24.46
N GLU A 134 -8.36 7.03 25.68
CA GLU A 134 -7.53 6.47 26.74
C GLU A 134 -7.08 5.07 26.37
N ILE A 135 -5.82 4.76 26.68
CA ILE A 135 -5.24 3.43 26.45
C ILE A 135 -5.11 2.77 27.82
N PRO A 136 -5.73 1.60 28.05
CA PRO A 136 -5.51 0.81 29.25
C PRO A 136 -4.02 0.53 29.50
N GLU A 137 -3.57 0.55 30.76
CA GLU A 137 -2.15 0.41 31.12
C GLU A 137 -1.56 -0.95 30.74
N GLU A 138 -2.39 -1.99 30.67
CA GLU A 138 -2.02 -3.33 30.24
C GLU A 138 -1.63 -3.40 28.75
N VAL A 139 -2.04 -2.41 27.94
CA VAL A 139 -1.69 -2.36 26.52
C VAL A 139 -0.27 -1.84 26.38
N THR A 140 0.61 -2.70 25.90
CA THR A 140 2.01 -2.35 25.70
C THR A 140 2.34 -2.24 24.22
N ALA A 141 3.38 -1.48 23.88
CA ALA A 141 3.87 -1.43 22.50
C ALA A 141 4.39 -2.78 21.97
N ARG A 142 4.51 -3.82 22.80
CA ARG A 142 4.86 -5.18 22.36
C ARG A 142 3.66 -5.91 21.76
N ASP A 143 2.46 -5.49 22.09
CA ASP A 143 1.22 -6.12 21.63
C ASP A 143 1.02 -5.94 20.12
N LEU A 144 1.67 -4.93 19.52
CA LEU A 144 1.73 -4.74 18.07
C LEU A 144 2.66 -5.76 17.35
N GLY A 145 3.44 -6.54 18.09
CA GLY A 145 4.30 -7.57 17.54
C GLY A 145 5.34 -7.06 16.53
N GLY A 146 5.50 -7.79 15.42
CA GLY A 146 6.50 -7.50 14.38
C GLY A 146 6.30 -6.17 13.65
N ALA A 147 5.05 -5.67 13.57
CA ALA A 147 4.72 -4.42 12.89
C ALA A 147 5.33 -3.18 13.58
N ARG A 148 5.73 -3.30 14.86
CA ARG A 148 6.52 -2.28 15.57
C ARG A 148 7.80 -1.89 14.82
N ASN A 149 8.33 -2.79 13.98
CA ASN A 149 9.51 -2.50 13.16
C ASN A 149 9.32 -1.32 12.19
N GLU A 150 8.09 -1.04 11.77
CA GLU A 150 7.77 0.09 10.90
C GLU A 150 7.81 1.45 11.62
N LEU A 151 7.78 1.43 12.96
CA LEU A 151 7.81 2.63 13.81
C LEU A 151 9.22 3.07 14.19
N LYS A 152 10.27 2.37 13.71
CA LYS A 152 11.69 2.63 14.07
C LYS A 152 12.18 4.02 13.67
N THR A 153 11.51 4.68 12.74
CA THR A 153 11.85 6.04 12.29
C THR A 153 11.37 7.13 13.25
N LEU A 154 10.49 6.79 14.19
CA LEU A 154 9.97 7.70 15.21
C LEU A 154 10.88 7.72 16.45
N SER A 155 10.77 8.77 17.27
CA SER A 155 11.40 8.77 18.60
C SER A 155 10.83 7.63 19.45
N LYS A 156 11.63 7.08 20.38
CA LYS A 156 11.24 5.92 21.20
C LYS A 156 9.88 6.11 21.90
N GLU A 157 9.68 7.28 22.52
CA GLU A 157 8.45 7.63 23.25
C GLU A 157 7.24 7.75 22.30
N ASN A 158 7.43 8.37 21.13
CA ASN A 158 6.36 8.51 20.14
C ASN A 158 6.01 7.16 19.50
N ALA A 159 7.03 6.35 19.17
CA ALA A 159 6.86 4.99 18.66
C ALA A 159 6.07 4.12 19.64
N ASP A 160 6.36 4.22 20.93
CA ASP A 160 5.68 3.45 21.98
C ASP A 160 4.20 3.85 22.09
N THR A 161 3.91 5.14 22.11
CA THR A 161 2.53 5.66 22.16
C THR A 161 1.74 5.30 20.91
N VAL A 162 2.32 5.46 19.73
CA VAL A 162 1.69 5.05 18.46
C VAL A 162 1.44 3.55 18.44
N ALA A 163 2.41 2.74 18.88
CA ALA A 163 2.25 1.29 18.91
C ALA A 163 1.09 0.84 19.80
N ARG A 164 0.91 1.48 20.96
CA ARG A 164 -0.21 1.21 21.86
C ARG A 164 -1.56 1.56 21.25
N HIS A 165 -1.67 2.70 20.55
CA HIS A 165 -2.91 3.03 19.82
C HIS A 165 -3.19 2.04 18.68
N LEU A 166 -2.17 1.63 17.91
CA LEU A 166 -2.37 0.65 16.84
C LEU A 166 -2.76 -0.74 17.40
N ALA A 167 -2.19 -1.13 18.54
CA ALA A 167 -2.58 -2.36 19.24
C ALA A 167 -4.04 -2.28 19.73
N MET A 168 -4.48 -1.14 20.26
CA MET A 168 -5.90 -0.93 20.60
C MET A 168 -6.80 -0.99 19.38
N ALA A 169 -6.42 -0.35 18.27
CA ALA A 169 -7.20 -0.40 17.03
C ALA A 169 -7.35 -1.85 16.54
N ALA A 170 -6.30 -2.65 16.58
CA ALA A 170 -6.36 -4.06 16.20
C ALA A 170 -7.20 -4.93 17.15
N ARG A 171 -7.24 -4.61 18.45
CA ARG A 171 -8.09 -5.32 19.43
C ARG A 171 -9.57 -5.01 19.29
N LEU A 172 -9.89 -3.76 18.93
CA LEU A 172 -11.26 -3.27 18.92
C LEU A 172 -11.94 -3.39 17.55
N ILE A 173 -11.21 -3.69 16.47
CA ILE A 173 -11.75 -3.59 15.10
C ILE A 173 -13.01 -4.43 14.88
N ASP A 174 -13.11 -5.60 15.50
CA ASP A 174 -14.25 -6.51 15.32
C ASP A 174 -15.41 -6.19 16.29
N ASP A 175 -15.11 -5.70 17.50
CA ASP A 175 -16.10 -5.45 18.56
C ASP A 175 -16.65 -4.01 18.57
N ASP A 176 -15.76 -3.02 18.40
CA ASP A 176 -16.08 -1.58 18.34
C ASP A 176 -15.22 -0.87 17.28
N PRO A 177 -15.64 -0.93 16.00
CA PRO A 177 -14.94 -0.28 14.90
C PRO A 177 -14.78 1.23 15.08
N SER A 178 -15.72 1.88 15.78
CA SER A 178 -15.70 3.33 16.00
C SER A 178 -14.57 3.70 16.96
N ALA A 179 -14.47 3.02 18.10
CA ALA A 179 -13.37 3.21 19.02
C ALA A 179 -12.02 2.83 18.38
N ALA A 180 -11.96 1.73 17.62
CA ALA A 180 -10.78 1.36 16.86
C ALA A 180 -10.31 2.49 15.92
N HIS A 181 -11.26 3.13 15.23
CA HIS A 181 -10.99 4.26 14.35
C HIS A 181 -10.45 5.48 15.10
N GLU A 182 -10.98 5.80 16.28
CA GLU A 182 -10.45 6.88 17.12
C GLU A 182 -8.99 6.64 17.53
N HIS A 183 -8.63 5.42 17.90
CA HIS A 183 -7.24 5.05 18.19
C HIS A 183 -6.35 5.17 16.94
N ALA A 184 -6.81 4.74 15.77
CA ALA A 184 -6.08 4.89 14.51
C ALA A 184 -5.85 6.38 14.16
N LEU A 185 -6.85 7.25 14.35
CA LEU A 185 -6.71 8.69 14.16
C LEU A 185 -5.73 9.31 15.17
N ALA A 186 -5.73 8.86 16.42
CA ALA A 186 -4.77 9.29 17.44
C ALA A 186 -3.32 8.91 17.10
N ALA A 187 -3.11 7.72 16.54
CA ALA A 187 -1.83 7.32 15.96
C ALA A 187 -1.45 8.19 14.75
N SER A 188 -2.40 8.47 13.85
CA SER A 188 -2.19 9.30 12.65
C SER A 188 -1.79 10.75 12.96
N ARG A 189 -2.37 11.35 14.01
CA ARG A 189 -1.96 12.69 14.49
C ARG A 189 -0.48 12.76 14.86
N ARG A 190 0.11 11.64 15.30
CA ARG A 190 1.52 11.52 15.73
C ARG A 190 2.46 11.02 14.65
N ALA A 191 1.97 10.16 13.76
CA ALA A 191 2.79 9.37 12.85
C ALA A 191 2.16 9.20 11.46
N GLY A 192 1.40 10.19 10.97
CA GLY A 192 0.73 10.14 9.66
C GLY A 192 1.66 10.08 8.44
N ARG A 193 2.97 9.85 8.55
CA ARG A 193 3.82 9.53 7.39
C ARG A 193 4.23 8.06 7.35
N VAL A 194 3.90 7.30 8.39
CA VAL A 194 4.21 5.87 8.48
C VAL A 194 3.16 5.09 7.71
N ALA A 195 3.60 4.16 6.86
CA ALA A 195 2.72 3.32 6.04
C ALA A 195 1.74 2.50 6.91
N LEU A 196 2.24 1.77 7.92
CA LEU A 196 1.39 1.06 8.88
C LEU A 196 0.25 1.93 9.46
N VAL A 197 0.56 3.15 9.88
CA VAL A 197 -0.45 4.05 10.47
C VAL A 197 -1.50 4.46 9.41
N ARG A 198 -1.08 4.66 8.16
CA ARG A 198 -1.99 4.94 7.04
C ARG A 198 -2.90 3.75 6.76
N GLU A 199 -2.34 2.54 6.76
CA GLU A 199 -3.09 1.29 6.59
C GLU A 199 -4.11 1.08 7.72
N THR A 200 -3.72 1.27 8.97
CA THR A 200 -4.66 1.11 10.10
C THR A 200 -5.80 2.13 10.07
N VAL A 201 -5.53 3.39 9.70
CA VAL A 201 -6.62 4.38 9.48
C VAL A 201 -7.51 3.95 8.33
N ALA A 202 -6.95 3.44 7.25
CA ALA A 202 -7.72 2.93 6.11
C ALA A 202 -8.66 1.79 6.51
N ILE A 203 -8.15 0.76 7.19
CA ILE A 203 -8.93 -0.42 7.60
C ILE A 203 -10.03 -0.02 8.58
N THR A 204 -9.71 0.78 9.60
CA THR A 204 -10.72 1.26 10.56
C THR A 204 -11.75 2.18 9.91
N ALA A 205 -11.33 3.05 8.97
CA ALA A 205 -12.26 3.89 8.20
C ALA A 205 -13.21 3.05 7.34
N TYR A 206 -12.71 1.97 6.73
CA TYR A 206 -13.51 1.03 5.98
C TYR A 206 -14.56 0.36 6.87
N ALA A 207 -14.16 -0.11 8.05
CA ALA A 207 -15.05 -0.78 9.00
C ALA A 207 -16.18 0.12 9.53
N VAL A 208 -15.95 1.44 9.67
CA VAL A 208 -17.00 2.41 10.05
C VAL A 208 -17.79 2.95 8.85
N GLY A 209 -17.49 2.49 7.62
CA GLY A 209 -18.18 2.92 6.40
C GLY A 209 -17.75 4.27 5.83
N ASP A 210 -16.66 4.88 6.31
CA ASP A 210 -16.07 6.08 5.68
C ASP A 210 -15.16 5.66 4.51
N PHE A 211 -15.80 5.21 3.43
CA PHE A 211 -15.12 4.71 2.23
C PHE A 211 -14.26 5.78 1.55
N ALA A 212 -14.64 7.06 1.65
CA ALA A 212 -13.86 8.15 1.07
C ALA A 212 -12.54 8.36 1.81
N LEU A 213 -12.56 8.29 3.15
CA LEU A 213 -11.36 8.30 3.97
C LEU A 213 -10.52 7.04 3.74
N ALA A 214 -11.13 5.86 3.78
CA ALA A 214 -10.45 4.59 3.54
C ALA A 214 -9.67 4.63 2.22
N LEU A 215 -10.34 4.98 1.11
CA LEU A 215 -9.75 5.07 -0.21
C LEU A 215 -8.56 6.05 -0.28
N ARG A 216 -8.66 7.22 0.38
CA ARG A 216 -7.57 8.21 0.43
C ARG A 216 -6.33 7.63 1.11
N GLU A 217 -6.53 6.94 2.23
CA GLU A 217 -5.47 6.38 3.05
C GLU A 217 -4.85 5.14 2.39
N LEU A 218 -5.66 4.26 1.80
CA LEU A 218 -5.23 3.09 1.03
C LEU A 218 -4.36 3.47 -0.17
N ARG A 219 -4.78 4.46 -0.97
CA ARG A 219 -3.98 4.97 -2.08
C ARG A 219 -2.67 5.58 -1.61
N THR A 220 -2.68 6.23 -0.45
CA THR A 220 -1.46 6.78 0.15
C THR A 220 -0.53 5.66 0.62
N TYR A 221 -1.07 4.65 1.31
CA TYR A 221 -0.34 3.45 1.69
C TYR A 221 0.30 2.77 0.48
N ARG A 222 -0.48 2.48 -0.57
CA ARG A 222 -0.02 1.88 -1.83
C ARG A 222 1.11 2.68 -2.46
N ARG A 223 1.02 4.01 -2.48
CA ARG A 223 2.10 4.89 -2.98
C ARG A 223 3.37 4.84 -2.12
N LEU A 224 3.24 4.68 -0.80
CA LEU A 224 4.37 4.63 0.12
C LEU A 224 5.09 3.27 0.10
N THR A 225 4.33 2.18 -0.01
CA THR A 225 4.85 0.81 0.10
C THR A 225 5.12 0.17 -1.26
N GLY A 226 4.42 0.60 -2.31
CA GLY A 226 4.40 -0.06 -3.61
C GLY A 226 3.69 -1.42 -3.61
N ARG A 227 2.95 -1.74 -2.53
CA ARG A 227 2.27 -3.03 -2.36
C ARG A 227 0.80 -2.95 -2.76
N ASP A 228 0.30 -4.03 -3.35
CA ASP A 228 -1.09 -4.20 -3.76
C ASP A 228 -1.89 -5.05 -2.77
N ASP A 229 -1.35 -5.31 -1.58
CA ASP A 229 -1.95 -6.17 -0.52
C ASP A 229 -3.38 -5.74 -0.14
N GLN A 230 -3.69 -4.44 -0.27
CA GLN A 230 -4.99 -3.84 0.08
C GLN A 230 -5.85 -3.50 -1.14
N ILE A 231 -5.57 -4.09 -2.32
CA ILE A 231 -6.30 -3.77 -3.55
C ILE A 231 -7.80 -4.09 -3.44
N ALA A 232 -8.18 -5.17 -2.75
CA ALA A 232 -9.58 -5.53 -2.55
C ALA A 232 -10.35 -4.41 -1.81
N LEU A 233 -9.79 -3.89 -0.71
CA LEU A 233 -10.40 -2.77 0.03
C LEU A 233 -10.48 -1.49 -0.81
N ILE A 234 -9.53 -1.25 -1.73
CA ILE A 234 -9.60 -0.11 -2.66
C ILE A 234 -10.80 -0.28 -3.61
N VAL A 235 -10.97 -1.47 -4.18
CA VAL A 235 -12.09 -1.80 -5.08
C VAL A 235 -13.41 -1.65 -4.33
N ASP A 236 -13.55 -2.24 -3.15
CA ASP A 236 -14.78 -2.12 -2.36
C ASP A 236 -15.04 -0.68 -1.89
N SER A 237 -14.01 0.09 -1.54
CA SER A 237 -14.20 1.50 -1.18
C SER A 237 -14.64 2.35 -2.38
N GLU A 238 -14.16 2.08 -3.61
CA GLU A 238 -14.66 2.74 -4.82
C GLU A 238 -16.14 2.41 -5.07
N ARG A 239 -16.56 1.16 -4.84
CA ARG A 239 -17.99 0.78 -4.85
C ARG A 239 -18.79 1.54 -3.79
N GLY A 240 -18.29 1.58 -2.56
CA GLY A 240 -18.92 2.26 -1.42
C GLY A 240 -19.12 3.78 -1.61
N VAL A 241 -18.30 4.43 -2.46
CA VAL A 241 -18.52 5.83 -2.87
C VAL A 241 -19.32 5.98 -4.17
N GLY A 242 -19.92 4.90 -4.66
CA GLY A 242 -20.80 4.87 -5.85
C GLY A 242 -20.06 4.88 -7.18
N ARG A 243 -18.86 4.29 -7.27
CA ARG A 243 -18.03 4.26 -8.49
C ARG A 243 -17.62 2.84 -8.90
N PRO A 244 -18.57 1.93 -9.16
CA PRO A 244 -18.26 0.54 -9.50
C PRO A 244 -17.43 0.39 -10.78
N ASP A 245 -17.58 1.26 -11.78
CA ASP A 245 -16.71 1.25 -12.97
C ASP A 245 -15.24 1.50 -12.60
N ARG A 246 -14.98 2.46 -11.70
CA ARG A 246 -13.62 2.74 -11.21
C ARG A 246 -13.08 1.61 -10.35
N ALA A 247 -13.94 0.97 -9.56
CA ALA A 247 -13.57 -0.21 -8.79
C ALA A 247 -13.02 -1.32 -9.71
N LEU A 248 -13.72 -1.60 -10.82
CA LEU A 248 -13.27 -2.59 -11.81
C LEU A 248 -11.99 -2.17 -12.53
N GLU A 249 -11.81 -0.88 -12.81
CA GLU A 249 -10.55 -0.37 -13.39
C GLU A 249 -9.36 -0.55 -12.45
N GLU A 250 -9.49 -0.23 -11.16
CA GLU A 250 -8.44 -0.42 -10.15
C GLU A 250 -8.07 -1.91 -10.02
N GLY A 251 -9.07 -2.79 -9.93
CA GLY A 251 -8.84 -4.24 -9.81
C GLY A 251 -8.20 -4.88 -11.05
N ARG A 252 -8.44 -4.34 -12.26
CA ARG A 252 -7.74 -4.77 -13.49
C ARG A 252 -6.33 -4.19 -13.61
N GLY A 253 -6.01 -3.15 -12.85
CA GLY A 253 -4.72 -2.47 -12.87
C GLY A 253 -3.60 -3.21 -12.14
N VAL A 254 -3.90 -4.34 -11.49
CA VAL A 254 -2.93 -5.16 -10.75
C VAL A 254 -2.71 -6.52 -11.42
N ASP A 255 -1.50 -7.06 -11.27
CA ASP A 255 -1.21 -8.44 -11.68
C ASP A 255 -1.70 -9.41 -10.60
N ARG A 256 -2.85 -10.04 -10.84
CA ARG A 256 -3.48 -11.02 -9.94
C ARG A 256 -2.55 -12.18 -9.58
N ALA A 257 -1.63 -12.57 -10.47
CA ALA A 257 -0.72 -13.68 -10.21
C ALA A 257 0.33 -13.34 -9.14
N SER A 258 0.66 -12.06 -9.01
CA SER A 258 1.62 -11.55 -8.02
C SER A 258 1.03 -11.44 -6.61
N LEU A 259 -0.30 -11.48 -6.48
CA LEU A 259 -1.00 -11.30 -5.21
C LEU A 259 -0.96 -12.59 -4.36
N PRO A 260 -0.87 -12.47 -3.03
CA PRO A 260 -1.19 -13.56 -2.11
C PRO A 260 -2.56 -14.17 -2.43
N THR A 261 -2.73 -15.47 -2.20
CA THR A 261 -3.95 -16.21 -2.50
C THR A 261 -5.18 -15.55 -1.90
N GLU A 262 -5.15 -15.26 -0.59
CA GLU A 262 -6.24 -14.61 0.12
C GLU A 262 -6.60 -13.24 -0.50
N THR A 263 -5.61 -12.39 -0.77
CA THR A 263 -5.82 -11.09 -1.42
C THR A 263 -6.47 -11.23 -2.80
N ARG A 264 -6.11 -12.26 -3.56
CA ARG A 264 -6.70 -12.55 -4.88
C ARG A 264 -8.16 -12.96 -4.77
N VAL A 265 -8.51 -13.75 -3.77
CA VAL A 265 -9.90 -14.13 -3.48
C VAL A 265 -10.71 -12.91 -3.08
N HIS A 266 -10.22 -12.11 -2.14
CA HIS A 266 -10.91 -10.87 -1.74
C HIS A 266 -11.07 -9.89 -2.91
N LEU A 267 -10.08 -9.80 -3.81
CA LEU A 267 -10.20 -8.99 -5.02
C LEU A 267 -11.29 -9.52 -5.96
N ALA A 268 -11.39 -10.85 -6.13
CA ALA A 268 -12.43 -11.47 -6.95
C ALA A 268 -13.83 -11.18 -6.40
N ILE A 269 -14.01 -11.30 -5.07
CA ILE A 269 -15.26 -10.96 -4.37
C ILE A 269 -15.61 -9.48 -4.59
N ALA A 270 -14.68 -8.57 -4.34
CA ALA A 270 -14.89 -7.13 -4.52
C ALA A 270 -15.24 -6.76 -5.98
N MET A 271 -14.56 -7.38 -6.95
CA MET A 271 -14.86 -7.17 -8.37
C MET A 271 -16.21 -7.77 -8.78
N SER A 272 -16.61 -8.90 -8.21
CA SER A 272 -17.94 -9.49 -8.40
C SER A 272 -19.02 -8.55 -7.87
N GLY A 273 -18.85 -8.02 -6.66
CA GLY A 273 -19.74 -7.00 -6.11
C GLY A 273 -19.85 -5.76 -7.00
N ALA A 274 -18.74 -5.28 -7.57
CA ALA A 274 -18.77 -4.14 -8.48
C ALA A 274 -19.57 -4.44 -9.77
N ARG A 275 -19.63 -5.70 -10.21
CA ARG A 275 -20.48 -6.13 -11.33
C ARG A 275 -21.95 -6.18 -10.96
N LEU A 276 -22.28 -6.62 -9.74
CA LEU A 276 -23.64 -6.58 -9.22
C LEU A 276 -24.17 -5.15 -9.12
N ASP A 277 -23.35 -4.21 -8.64
CA ASP A 277 -23.72 -2.78 -8.58
C ASP A 277 -24.04 -2.20 -9.97
N LEU A 278 -23.48 -2.79 -11.04
CA LEU A 278 -23.75 -2.42 -12.44
C LEU A 278 -24.90 -3.23 -13.07
N GLY A 279 -25.55 -4.12 -12.33
CA GLY A 279 -26.62 -5.00 -12.81
C GLY A 279 -26.13 -6.11 -13.75
N ASP A 280 -24.84 -6.43 -13.74
CA ASP A 280 -24.22 -7.45 -14.62
C ASP A 280 -23.90 -8.73 -13.83
N ALA A 281 -24.95 -9.39 -13.33
CA ALA A 281 -24.83 -10.58 -12.48
C ALA A 281 -24.13 -11.76 -13.18
N VAL A 282 -24.27 -11.88 -14.52
CA VAL A 282 -23.58 -12.92 -15.29
C VAL A 282 -22.06 -12.73 -15.22
N ARG A 283 -21.57 -11.51 -15.41
CA ARG A 283 -20.14 -11.23 -15.26
C ARG A 283 -19.71 -11.26 -13.80
N ALA A 284 -20.58 -10.88 -12.86
CA ALA A 284 -20.30 -11.03 -11.44
C ALA A 284 -19.95 -12.48 -11.09
N LEU A 285 -20.70 -13.45 -11.63
CA LEU A 285 -20.45 -14.87 -11.40
C LEU A 285 -19.10 -15.29 -11.98
N SER A 286 -18.78 -14.81 -13.18
CA SER A 286 -17.51 -15.09 -13.85
C SER A 286 -16.29 -14.53 -13.09
N GLU A 287 -16.42 -13.42 -12.36
CA GLU A 287 -15.30 -12.91 -11.53
C GLU A 287 -14.98 -13.87 -10.36
N LEU A 288 -15.96 -14.66 -9.89
CA LEU A 288 -15.81 -15.62 -8.79
C LEU A 288 -15.35 -17.02 -9.25
N ASP A 289 -15.32 -17.28 -10.57
CA ASP A 289 -14.82 -18.54 -11.13
C ASP A 289 -13.28 -18.55 -11.13
N ILE A 290 -12.70 -18.59 -9.94
CA ILE A 290 -11.25 -18.61 -9.68
C ILE A 290 -10.79 -20.00 -9.21
N PRO A 291 -9.51 -20.36 -9.38
CA PRO A 291 -8.98 -21.66 -8.93
C PRO A 291 -9.16 -21.94 -7.44
N GLU A 292 -9.26 -20.90 -6.62
CA GLU A 292 -9.46 -20.97 -5.17
C GLU A 292 -10.90 -21.32 -4.77
N LEU A 293 -11.86 -21.30 -5.71
CA LEU A 293 -13.24 -21.75 -5.47
C LEU A 293 -13.27 -23.29 -5.46
N ASP A 294 -12.91 -23.87 -4.34
CA ASP A 294 -12.91 -25.32 -4.10
C ASP A 294 -13.98 -25.67 -3.06
N PRO A 295 -15.13 -26.27 -3.45
CA PRO A 295 -16.23 -26.56 -2.53
C PRO A 295 -15.89 -27.57 -1.43
N ASP A 296 -14.83 -28.38 -1.61
CA ASP A 296 -14.48 -29.48 -0.72
C ASP A 296 -13.43 -29.06 0.35
N ARG A 297 -12.94 -27.82 0.29
CA ARG A 297 -11.90 -27.30 1.17
C ARG A 297 -12.31 -26.00 1.87
N ALA A 298 -12.14 -25.98 3.19
CA ALA A 298 -12.30 -24.79 4.00
C ALA A 298 -10.95 -24.10 4.25
N PHE A 299 -10.73 -22.97 3.57
CA PHE A 299 -9.69 -22.00 3.86
C PHE A 299 -10.29 -20.78 4.57
N ALA A 300 -9.46 -19.93 5.19
CA ALA A 300 -9.92 -18.72 5.89
C ALA A 300 -10.83 -17.82 5.04
N TRP A 301 -10.64 -17.79 3.72
CA TRP A 301 -11.43 -17.00 2.76
C TRP A 301 -12.63 -17.77 2.15
N SER A 302 -12.74 -19.09 2.37
CA SER A 302 -13.77 -19.93 1.73
C SER A 302 -15.20 -19.49 2.08
N PRO A 303 -15.55 -19.20 3.37
CA PRO A 303 -16.92 -18.79 3.71
C PRO A 303 -17.37 -17.57 2.92
N ALA A 304 -16.56 -16.51 2.92
CA ALA A 304 -16.86 -15.27 2.20
C ALA A 304 -16.98 -15.47 0.69
N LEU A 305 -16.14 -16.32 0.09
CA LEU A 305 -16.20 -16.63 -1.34
C LEU A 305 -17.48 -17.40 -1.71
N PHE A 306 -17.89 -18.35 -0.86
CA PHE A 306 -19.10 -19.16 -1.07
C PHE A 306 -20.37 -18.32 -0.90
N ASP A 307 -20.40 -17.44 0.10
CA ASP A 307 -21.50 -16.50 0.31
C ASP A 307 -21.63 -15.51 -0.87
N ALA A 308 -20.52 -14.94 -1.33
CA ALA A 308 -20.54 -14.05 -2.50
C ALA A 308 -21.08 -14.78 -3.75
N ARG A 309 -20.71 -16.05 -3.94
CA ARG A 309 -21.24 -16.86 -5.05
C ARG A 309 -22.73 -17.12 -4.89
N ALA A 310 -23.19 -17.42 -3.68
CA ALA A 310 -24.62 -17.61 -3.41
C ALA A 310 -25.42 -16.34 -3.71
N GLU A 311 -24.94 -15.17 -3.30
CA GLU A 311 -25.58 -13.88 -3.57
C GLU A 311 -25.74 -13.64 -5.08
N VAL A 312 -24.68 -13.83 -5.87
CA VAL A 312 -24.74 -13.68 -7.33
C VAL A 312 -25.70 -14.69 -7.96
N LEU A 313 -25.73 -15.93 -7.48
CA LEU A 313 -26.64 -16.96 -7.99
C LEU A 313 -28.11 -16.61 -7.73
N ASP A 314 -28.42 -16.01 -6.59
CA ASP A 314 -29.78 -15.52 -6.32
C ASP A 314 -30.17 -14.33 -7.20
N GLU A 315 -29.25 -13.39 -7.45
CA GLU A 315 -29.49 -12.31 -8.41
C GLU A 315 -29.79 -12.86 -9.82
N LEU A 316 -29.21 -14.01 -10.17
CA LEU A 316 -29.49 -14.74 -11.42
C LEU A 316 -30.78 -15.60 -11.37
N GLY A 317 -31.50 -15.63 -10.24
CA GLY A 317 -32.68 -16.45 -10.04
C GLY A 317 -32.41 -17.95 -9.88
N ARG A 318 -31.17 -18.35 -9.58
CA ARG A 318 -30.73 -19.75 -9.40
C ARG A 318 -30.75 -20.15 -7.92
N SER A 319 -31.90 -20.00 -7.27
CA SER A 319 -32.01 -20.07 -5.81
C SER A 319 -31.67 -21.42 -5.19
N ASP A 320 -31.95 -22.53 -5.88
CA ASP A 320 -31.55 -23.86 -5.38
C ASP A 320 -30.03 -24.00 -5.30
N GLU A 321 -29.31 -23.43 -6.27
CA GLU A 321 -27.85 -23.43 -6.28
C GLU A 321 -27.30 -22.48 -5.21
N ALA A 322 -27.89 -21.30 -5.08
CA ALA A 322 -27.53 -20.34 -4.04
C ALA A 322 -27.67 -20.95 -2.64
N ALA A 323 -28.76 -21.68 -2.36
CA ALA A 323 -28.98 -22.36 -1.09
C ALA A 323 -27.89 -23.42 -0.79
N ARG A 324 -27.44 -24.17 -1.80
CA ARG A 324 -26.33 -25.12 -1.65
C ARG A 324 -25.01 -24.41 -1.34
N TRP A 325 -24.74 -23.27 -1.97
CA TRP A 325 -23.53 -22.48 -1.68
C TRP A 325 -23.54 -21.83 -0.29
N ARG A 326 -24.70 -21.32 0.18
CA ARG A 326 -24.83 -20.86 1.57
C ARG A 326 -24.60 -21.96 2.59
N THR A 327 -25.08 -23.17 2.28
CA THR A 327 -24.85 -24.32 3.14
C THR A 327 -23.36 -24.62 3.25
N ARG A 328 -22.63 -24.59 2.13
CA ARG A 328 -21.16 -24.71 2.12
C ARG A 328 -20.47 -23.59 2.89
N ALA A 329 -20.93 -22.35 2.76
CA ALA A 329 -20.38 -21.21 3.50
C ALA A 329 -20.46 -21.42 5.01
N ARG A 330 -21.65 -21.81 5.51
CA ARG A 330 -21.86 -22.16 6.92
C ARG A 330 -20.99 -23.33 7.38
N ILE A 331 -20.90 -24.39 6.59
CA ILE A 331 -20.07 -25.55 6.94
C ILE A 331 -18.59 -25.15 7.00
N ALA A 332 -18.11 -24.35 6.05
CA ALA A 332 -16.74 -23.83 6.06
C ALA A 332 -16.49 -22.93 7.29
N GLU A 333 -17.44 -22.08 7.66
CA GLU A 333 -17.35 -21.24 8.86
C GLU A 333 -17.29 -22.08 10.14
N GLU A 334 -18.17 -23.07 10.30
CA GLU A 334 -18.17 -23.99 11.44
C GLU A 334 -16.86 -24.78 11.53
N ALA A 335 -16.34 -25.23 10.40
CA ALA A 335 -15.08 -25.97 10.32
C ALA A 335 -13.88 -25.10 10.78
N LEU A 336 -13.86 -23.82 10.41
CA LEU A 336 -12.81 -22.87 10.81
C LEU A 336 -12.97 -22.40 12.27
N GLY A 337 -14.22 -22.26 12.74
CA GLY A 337 -14.55 -21.88 14.12
C GLY A 337 -14.30 -22.99 15.16
N GLY A 338 -14.11 -24.24 14.71
CA GLY A 338 -13.89 -25.41 15.56
C GLY A 338 -12.50 -25.55 16.19
N GLY A 339 -11.53 -24.72 15.82
CA GLY A 339 -10.19 -24.71 16.41
C GLY A 339 -9.09 -24.45 15.39
N ALA A 340 -8.11 -23.63 15.79
CA ALA A 340 -7.00 -23.18 14.96
C ALA A 340 -6.22 -24.34 14.31
N GLY A 341 -6.42 -24.52 13.01
CA GLY A 341 -5.67 -25.45 12.16
C GLY A 341 -6.00 -25.19 10.71
N ASP A 342 -5.01 -24.74 9.93
CA ASP A 342 -5.12 -24.48 8.50
C ASP A 342 -5.65 -25.73 7.78
N VAL A 343 -6.84 -25.58 7.18
CA VAL A 343 -7.53 -26.55 6.32
C VAL A 343 -8.27 -27.66 7.07
N VAL A 344 -9.60 -27.59 7.00
CA VAL A 344 -10.51 -28.69 7.33
C VAL A 344 -11.11 -29.21 6.01
N GLU A 345 -11.00 -30.52 5.78
CA GLU A 345 -11.65 -31.20 4.66
C GLU A 345 -13.15 -31.23 4.92
N VAL A 346 -13.93 -30.59 4.03
CA VAL A 346 -15.38 -30.55 4.14
C VAL A 346 -15.92 -31.78 3.44
N VAL A 347 -16.38 -32.77 4.21
CA VAL A 347 -17.08 -33.93 3.66
C VAL A 347 -18.54 -33.55 3.46
N ASP A 348 -18.93 -33.25 2.23
CA ASP A 348 -20.35 -33.19 1.84
C ASP A 348 -20.93 -34.61 1.99
N ILE A 349 -21.80 -34.82 2.99
CA ILE A 349 -22.71 -35.98 2.99
C ILE A 349 -23.85 -35.58 2.06
N ASP A 350 -23.76 -36.00 0.81
CA ASP A 350 -24.91 -35.95 -0.10
C ASP A 350 -26.04 -36.78 0.53
N GLU A 351 -27.04 -36.10 1.10
CA GLU A 351 -28.36 -36.71 1.28
C GLU A 351 -28.97 -36.87 -0.12
N GLU A 352 -28.56 -37.92 -0.84
CA GLU A 352 -29.26 -38.40 -2.02
C GLU A 352 -30.73 -38.63 -1.65
N GLY A 353 -31.61 -37.92 -2.34
CA GLY A 353 -33.05 -38.01 -2.17
C GLY A 353 -33.52 -39.45 -2.20
N GLY A 354 -34.14 -39.87 -1.10
CA GLY A 354 -34.92 -41.09 -1.03
C GLY A 354 -36.20 -40.96 -1.87
N ASP A 355 -36.06 -41.01 -3.19
CA ASP A 355 -37.14 -41.41 -4.08
C ASP A 355 -37.31 -42.94 -3.95
N GLU A 356 -38.06 -43.37 -2.94
CA GLU A 356 -38.73 -44.68 -2.99
C GLU A 356 -40.09 -44.49 -3.68
N GLU A 357 -40.07 -44.58 -5.01
CA GLU A 357 -41.26 -44.89 -5.80
C GLU A 357 -41.50 -46.42 -5.77
N ARG A 358 -42.77 -46.79 -5.52
CA ARG A 358 -43.43 -48.11 -5.70
C ARG A 358 -43.42 -49.03 -4.47
N SER A 359 -44.57 -49.53 -4.03
CA SER A 359 -45.63 -50.11 -4.84
C SER A 359 -46.99 -50.20 -4.14
#